data_AF-A0A1V5BNM6-F1
#
_entry.id   AF-A0A1V5BNM6-F1
#
_cell.length_a   1.000
_cell.length_b   1.000
_cell.length_c   1.000
_cell.angle_alpha   90.00
_cell.angle_beta   90.00
_cell.angle_gamma   90.00
#
_symmetry.space_group_name_H-M   'P 1'
#
loop_
_entity.id
_entity.type
_entity.pdbx_description
1 polymer ?
#
loop_
_entity_poly.entity_id
_entity_poly.type
_entity_poly.pdbx_seq_one_letter_code
_entity_poly.pdbx_strand_id
1 'polypeptide(L)'
;MRGMPKILLSAALAAALFGCSPSFNIYEDNMFQGKRLLGRGEYAQARDDFVRAAQAQPDAYSYAFAATASYKMNDLASADRFIQEAMRLDGRTFSYLRILGYRALILLAEGKQKEGLDALHDYLVAYERAYPLTTISQVQDMWNTGRVNLPLLELLLDEQIRTYEDDIEQFYSTGTGWYGDRYRRAFLP
;
A
#
# COMPACT_ATOMS: atom_id res chain seq x y z
N MET A 1 10.87 -64.53 -21.52
CA MET A 1 11.94 -63.73 -20.87
C MET A 1 12.67 -62.92 -21.93
N ARG A 2 13.06 -61.67 -21.62
CA ARG A 2 13.46 -60.54 -22.51
C ARG A 2 12.24 -59.72 -22.94
N GLY A 3 12.02 -58.46 -22.58
CA GLY A 3 12.85 -57.43 -21.94
C GLY A 3 12.48 -56.10 -22.61
N MET A 4 11.41 -55.45 -22.16
CA MET A 4 10.95 -54.17 -22.72
C MET A 4 11.89 -53.03 -22.32
N PRO A 5 12.28 -52.12 -23.24
CA PRO A 5 13.07 -50.95 -22.89
C PRO A 5 12.17 -49.90 -22.23
N LYS A 6 12.44 -49.61 -20.95
CA LYS A 6 11.90 -48.46 -20.22
C LYS A 6 12.65 -47.19 -20.65
N ILE A 7 12.23 -46.53 -21.72
CA ILE A 7 12.68 -45.16 -22.02
C ILE A 7 11.50 -44.35 -22.55
N LEU A 8 10.58 -43.98 -21.65
CA LEU A 8 9.60 -42.92 -21.88
C LEU A 8 9.38 -42.20 -20.54
N LEU A 9 10.42 -41.53 -20.04
CA LEU A 9 10.32 -40.72 -18.82
C LEU A 9 11.36 -39.58 -18.85
N SER A 10 11.34 -38.76 -19.90
CA SER A 10 12.36 -37.70 -20.05
C SER A 10 11.92 -36.45 -20.82
N ALA A 11 10.63 -36.15 -20.93
CA ALA A 11 10.20 -34.96 -21.71
C ALA A 11 8.92 -34.25 -21.22
N ALA A 12 8.52 -34.42 -19.95
CA ALA A 12 7.32 -33.74 -19.41
C ALA A 12 7.60 -32.89 -18.15
N LEU A 13 8.86 -32.73 -17.73
CA LEU A 13 9.21 -32.06 -16.47
C LEU A 13 10.21 -30.91 -16.65
N ALA A 14 10.13 -30.17 -17.76
CA ALA A 14 11.03 -29.04 -18.04
C ALA A 14 10.32 -27.74 -18.47
N ALA A 15 9.01 -27.60 -18.26
CA ALA A 15 8.24 -26.42 -18.68
C ALA A 15 7.51 -25.70 -17.52
N ALA A 16 7.89 -25.94 -16.26
CA ALA A 16 7.15 -25.45 -15.09
C ALA A 16 7.85 -24.33 -14.29
N LEU A 17 8.82 -23.59 -14.85
CA LEU A 17 9.63 -22.66 -14.04
C LEU A 17 9.67 -21.18 -14.47
N PHE A 18 8.97 -20.73 -15.52
CA PHE A 18 9.03 -19.30 -15.90
C PHE A 18 7.72 -18.70 -16.45
N GLY A 19 6.57 -19.33 -16.17
CA GLY A 19 5.29 -18.71 -16.51
C GLY A 19 4.91 -17.67 -15.46
N CYS A 20 5.22 -16.39 -15.70
CA CYS A 20 4.50 -15.30 -15.03
C CYS A 20 3.02 -15.61 -15.16
N SER A 21 2.29 -15.78 -14.05
CA SER A 21 0.88 -16.12 -14.12
C SER A 21 0.15 -14.96 -14.82
N PRO A 22 -0.80 -15.22 -15.74
CA PRO A 22 -1.54 -14.14 -16.38
C PRO A 22 -2.18 -13.17 -15.38
N SER A 23 -2.59 -13.67 -14.22
CA SER A 23 -3.12 -12.87 -13.11
C SER A 23 -2.09 -11.90 -12.51
N PHE A 24 -0.83 -12.32 -12.36
CA PHE A 24 0.23 -11.45 -11.83
C PHE A 24 0.57 -10.31 -12.79
N ASN A 25 0.60 -10.56 -14.10
CA ASN A 25 0.81 -9.50 -15.09
C ASN A 25 -0.34 -8.47 -15.08
N ILE A 26 -1.59 -8.95 -15.02
CA ILE A 26 -2.76 -8.07 -14.89
C ILE A 26 -2.65 -7.22 -13.63
N TYR A 27 -2.25 -7.84 -12.51
CA TYR A 27 -2.03 -7.14 -11.26
C TYR A 27 -0.99 -6.02 -11.40
N GLU A 28 0.23 -6.33 -11.88
CA GLU A 28 1.32 -5.36 -11.98
C GLU A 28 0.95 -4.21 -12.92
N ASP A 29 0.39 -4.51 -14.10
CA ASP A 29 0.00 -3.49 -15.09
C ASP A 29 -1.02 -2.52 -14.51
N ASN A 30 -2.05 -3.03 -13.83
CA ASN A 30 -3.08 -2.21 -13.23
C ASN A 30 -2.57 -1.44 -12.01
N MET A 31 -1.72 -2.03 -11.16
CA MET A 31 -1.10 -1.30 -10.06
C MET A 31 -0.22 -0.16 -10.57
N PHE A 32 0.60 -0.41 -11.58
CA PHE A 32 1.47 0.60 -12.17
C PHE A 32 0.67 1.73 -12.81
N GLN A 33 -0.31 1.40 -13.65
CA GLN A 33 -1.13 2.41 -14.32
C GLN A 33 -2.00 3.17 -13.32
N GLY A 34 -2.59 2.50 -12.33
CA GLY A 34 -3.35 3.12 -11.26
C GLY A 34 -2.52 4.13 -10.47
N LYS A 35 -1.27 3.80 -10.08
CA LYS A 35 -0.35 4.74 -9.40
C LYS A 35 -0.07 5.98 -10.26
N ARG A 36 0.15 5.80 -11.58
CA ARG A 36 0.36 6.92 -12.52
C ARG A 36 -0.86 7.83 -12.63
N LEU A 37 -2.05 7.26 -12.75
CA LEU A 37 -3.31 8.00 -12.84
C LEU A 37 -3.59 8.75 -11.54
N LEU A 38 -3.35 8.11 -10.40
CA LEU A 38 -3.49 8.73 -9.07
C LEU A 38 -2.61 9.98 -8.95
N GLY A 39 -1.34 9.89 -9.36
CA GLY A 39 -0.40 11.02 -9.34
C GLY A 39 -0.78 12.17 -10.29
N ARG A 40 -1.65 11.93 -11.28
CA ARG A 40 -2.17 12.95 -12.21
C ARG A 40 -3.51 13.54 -11.78
N GLY A 41 -4.10 13.04 -10.70
CA GLY A 41 -5.45 13.43 -10.26
C GLY A 41 -6.58 12.74 -11.03
N GLU A 42 -6.28 11.73 -11.85
CA GLU A 42 -7.28 10.94 -12.61
C GLU A 42 -7.89 9.86 -11.71
N TYR A 43 -8.52 10.28 -10.60
CA TYR A 43 -8.87 9.39 -9.48
C TYR A 43 -9.86 8.28 -9.83
N ALA A 44 -10.85 8.55 -10.67
CA ALA A 44 -11.84 7.55 -11.06
C ALA A 44 -11.19 6.38 -11.82
N GLN A 45 -10.34 6.68 -12.79
CA GLN A 45 -9.62 5.66 -13.55
C GLN A 45 -8.58 4.96 -12.69
N ALA A 46 -7.88 5.69 -11.81
CA ALA A 46 -6.96 5.09 -10.85
C ALA A 46 -7.65 4.05 -9.96
N ARG A 47 -8.81 4.39 -9.39
CA ARG A 47 -9.61 3.47 -8.58
C ARG A 47 -9.97 2.21 -9.38
N ASP A 48 -10.44 2.37 -10.62
CA ASP A 48 -10.86 1.25 -11.45
C ASP A 48 -9.69 0.30 -11.76
N ASP A 49 -8.49 0.84 -11.98
CA ASP A 49 -7.27 0.05 -12.13
C ASP A 49 -6.93 -0.71 -10.84
N PHE A 50 -6.92 -0.04 -9.68
CA PHE A 50 -6.65 -0.71 -8.40
C PHE A 50 -7.66 -1.81 -8.09
N VAL A 51 -8.94 -1.62 -8.43
CA VAL A 51 -9.97 -2.66 -8.29
C VAL A 51 -9.69 -3.84 -9.21
N ARG A 52 -9.27 -3.60 -10.46
CA ARG A 52 -8.87 -4.68 -11.38
C ARG A 52 -7.64 -5.44 -10.88
N ALA A 53 -6.66 -4.75 -10.31
CA ALA A 53 -5.52 -5.38 -9.66
C ALA A 53 -5.97 -6.29 -8.50
N ALA A 54 -6.82 -5.76 -7.60
CA ALA A 54 -7.35 -6.53 -6.47
C ALA A 54 -8.22 -7.74 -6.89
N GLN A 55 -8.90 -7.67 -8.04
CA GLN A 55 -9.64 -8.79 -8.60
C GLN A 55 -8.72 -9.88 -9.16
N ALA A 56 -7.61 -9.48 -9.78
CA ALA A 56 -6.62 -10.42 -10.30
C ALA A 56 -5.81 -11.09 -9.17
N GLN A 57 -5.46 -10.32 -8.15
CA GLN A 57 -4.75 -10.78 -6.96
C GLN A 57 -5.23 -9.98 -5.73
N PRO A 58 -6.10 -10.56 -4.89
CA PRO A 58 -6.58 -9.88 -3.68
C PRO A 58 -5.44 -9.61 -2.70
N ASP A 59 -5.16 -8.34 -2.43
CA ASP A 59 -4.17 -7.90 -1.45
C ASP A 59 -4.56 -6.59 -0.77
N ALA A 60 -3.91 -6.29 0.35
CA ALA A 60 -4.14 -5.04 1.08
C ALA A 60 -3.70 -3.79 0.30
N TYR A 61 -2.68 -3.94 -0.57
CA TYR A 61 -2.05 -2.83 -1.28
C TYR A 61 -3.00 -2.18 -2.29
N SER A 62 -3.59 -2.99 -3.16
CA SER A 62 -4.55 -2.58 -4.18
C SER A 62 -5.77 -1.92 -3.55
N TYR A 63 -6.32 -2.51 -2.49
CA TYR A 63 -7.47 -1.93 -1.79
C TYR A 63 -7.12 -0.62 -1.07
N ALA A 64 -5.93 -0.50 -0.47
CA ALA A 64 -5.50 0.76 0.14
C ALA A 64 -5.41 1.90 -0.89
N PHE A 65 -4.90 1.60 -2.08
CA PHE A 65 -4.85 2.57 -3.19
C PHE A 65 -6.23 2.88 -3.78
N ALA A 66 -7.13 1.90 -3.89
CA ALA A 66 -8.52 2.13 -4.27
C ALA A 66 -9.26 3.02 -3.26
N ALA A 67 -9.00 2.84 -1.96
CA ALA A 67 -9.52 3.68 -0.89
C ALA A 67 -9.00 5.12 -1.02
N THR A 68 -7.68 5.29 -1.24
CA THR A 68 -7.07 6.60 -1.49
C THR A 68 -7.74 7.32 -2.66
N ALA A 69 -7.86 6.67 -3.82
CA ALA A 69 -8.49 7.28 -4.99
C ALA A 69 -9.97 7.65 -4.73
N SER A 70 -10.71 6.79 -4.03
CA SER A 70 -12.11 7.05 -3.69
C SER A 70 -12.26 8.22 -2.71
N TYR A 71 -11.39 8.31 -1.71
CA TYR A 71 -11.36 9.44 -0.78
C TYR A 71 -11.09 10.76 -1.52
N LYS A 72 -10.12 10.77 -2.45
CA LYS A 72 -9.80 11.96 -3.27
C LYS A 72 -10.96 12.41 -4.18
N MET A 73 -11.89 11.51 -4.49
CA MET A 73 -13.14 11.80 -5.20
C MET A 73 -14.28 12.26 -4.27
N ASN A 74 -14.03 12.35 -2.96
CA ASN A 74 -15.05 12.54 -1.93
C ASN A 74 -16.11 11.42 -1.91
N ASP A 75 -15.77 10.22 -2.42
CA ASP A 75 -16.60 9.02 -2.32
C ASP A 75 -16.22 8.26 -1.04
N LEU A 76 -16.65 8.81 0.11
CA LEU A 76 -16.31 8.29 1.43
C LEU A 76 -16.84 6.87 1.66
N ALA A 77 -17.99 6.53 1.08
CA ALA A 77 -18.59 5.20 1.21
C ALA A 77 -17.73 4.12 0.53
N SER A 78 -17.27 4.38 -0.70
CA SER A 78 -16.32 3.47 -1.37
C SER A 78 -14.97 3.45 -0.65
N ALA A 79 -14.49 4.61 -0.19
CA ALA A 79 -13.23 4.72 0.52
C ALA A 79 -13.20 3.88 1.80
N ASP A 80 -14.24 3.99 2.65
CA ASP A 80 -14.36 3.17 3.87
C ASP A 80 -14.42 1.69 3.52
N ARG A 81 -15.28 1.29 2.57
CA ARG A 81 -15.36 -0.13 2.16
C ARG A 81 -14.00 -0.69 1.74
N PHE A 82 -13.24 0.03 0.93
CA PHE A 82 -11.93 -0.41 0.48
C PHE A 82 -10.89 -0.43 1.61
N ILE A 83 -10.91 0.55 2.52
CA ILE A 83 -9.97 0.55 3.66
C ILE A 83 -10.23 -0.62 4.60
N GLN A 84 -11.50 -0.99 4.82
CA GLN A 84 -11.87 -2.17 5.62
C GLN A 84 -11.38 -3.47 4.96
N GLU A 85 -11.52 -3.62 3.64
CA GLU A 85 -10.99 -4.79 2.92
C GLU A 85 -9.45 -4.85 3.00
N ALA A 86 -8.77 -3.71 2.87
CA ALA A 86 -7.32 -3.64 3.03
C ALA A 86 -6.87 -4.09 4.43
N MET A 87 -7.58 -3.64 5.48
CA MET A 87 -7.30 -4.06 6.86
C MET A 87 -7.55 -5.56 7.09
N ARG A 88 -8.56 -6.14 6.42
CA ARG A 88 -8.92 -7.57 6.55
C ARG A 88 -7.85 -8.49 5.95
N LEU A 89 -7.18 -8.08 4.88
CA LEU A 89 -6.20 -8.89 4.14
C LEU A 89 -4.77 -8.85 4.72
N ASP A 90 -4.65 -8.45 6.00
CA ASP A 90 -3.41 -8.11 6.71
C ASP A 90 -2.77 -6.81 6.21
N GLY A 91 -3.09 -5.72 6.91
CA GLY A 91 -2.57 -4.39 6.62
C GLY A 91 -1.09 -4.18 6.96
N ARG A 92 -0.38 -5.13 7.59
CA ARG A 92 1.03 -4.97 7.99
C ARG A 92 2.03 -5.17 6.83
N THR A 93 1.63 -4.71 5.66
CA THR A 93 2.44 -4.68 4.44
C THR A 93 3.05 -3.28 4.26
N PHE A 94 3.76 -3.05 3.16
CA PHE A 94 4.31 -1.74 2.83
C PHE A 94 3.25 -0.63 2.65
N SER A 95 1.96 -0.96 2.49
CA SER A 95 0.85 0.02 2.55
C SER A 95 0.34 0.32 3.96
N TYR A 96 0.97 -0.17 5.03
CA TYR A 96 0.38 -0.07 6.38
C TYR A 96 0.11 1.38 6.80
N LEU A 97 1.05 2.28 6.55
CA LEU A 97 0.87 3.71 6.84
C LEU A 97 -0.24 4.33 5.99
N ARG A 98 -0.37 3.93 4.72
CA ARG A 98 -1.49 4.34 3.85
C ARG A 98 -2.83 3.90 4.43
N ILE A 99 -2.92 2.65 4.87
CA ILE A 99 -4.15 2.09 5.44
C ILE A 99 -4.58 2.89 6.67
N LEU A 100 -3.65 3.13 7.60
CA LEU A 100 -3.94 3.86 8.84
C LEU A 100 -4.25 5.34 8.59
N GLY A 101 -3.44 6.01 7.76
CA GLY A 101 -3.60 7.42 7.45
C GLY A 101 -4.93 7.71 6.74
N TYR A 102 -5.26 6.93 5.71
CA TYR A 102 -6.54 7.10 5.00
C TYR A 102 -7.73 6.67 5.85
N ARG A 103 -7.61 5.68 6.73
CA ARG A 103 -8.67 5.39 7.71
C ARG A 103 -8.96 6.61 8.60
N ALA A 104 -7.92 7.27 9.11
CA ALA A 104 -8.10 8.49 9.91
C ALA A 104 -8.78 9.60 9.11
N LEU A 105 -8.31 9.86 7.89
CA LEU A 105 -8.90 10.87 6.99
C LEU A 105 -10.38 10.58 6.70
N ILE A 106 -10.73 9.34 6.35
CA ILE A 106 -12.10 8.92 6.05
C ILE A 106 -13.01 9.17 7.26
N LEU A 107 -12.62 8.68 8.44
CA LEU A 107 -13.43 8.83 9.65
C LEU A 107 -13.62 10.31 10.04
N LEU A 108 -12.56 11.12 9.93
CA LEU A 108 -12.63 12.56 10.20
C LEU A 108 -13.51 13.29 9.18
N ALA A 109 -13.43 12.93 7.89
CA ALA A 109 -14.27 13.49 6.84
C ALA A 109 -15.75 13.13 7.01
N GLU A 110 -16.06 11.95 7.56
CA GLU A 110 -17.42 11.53 7.92
C GLU A 110 -17.96 12.21 9.20
N GLY A 111 -17.14 13.02 9.88
CA GLY A 111 -17.50 13.66 11.14
C GLY A 111 -17.42 12.74 12.37
N LYS A 112 -16.85 11.54 12.24
CA LYS A 112 -16.60 10.59 13.34
C LYS A 112 -15.34 11.00 14.10
N GLN A 113 -15.41 12.14 14.79
CA GLN A 113 -14.23 12.81 15.34
C GLN A 113 -13.41 11.92 16.28
N LYS A 114 -14.07 11.18 17.18
CA LYS A 114 -13.38 10.35 18.16
C LYS A 114 -12.66 9.20 17.49
N GLU A 115 -13.37 8.43 16.67
CA GLU A 115 -12.84 7.28 15.94
C GLU A 115 -11.73 7.71 14.97
N GLY A 116 -11.88 8.88 14.34
CA GLY A 116 -10.88 9.47 13.47
C GLY A 116 -9.60 9.88 14.20
N LEU A 117 -9.70 10.44 15.41
CA LEU A 117 -8.55 10.75 16.25
C LEU A 117 -7.87 9.49 16.82
N ASP A 118 -8.65 8.46 17.17
CA ASP A 118 -8.11 7.16 17.57
C ASP A 118 -7.33 6.52 16.40
N ALA A 119 -7.89 6.56 15.18
CA ALA A 119 -7.19 6.09 13.99
C ALA A 119 -5.94 6.92 13.66
N LEU A 120 -5.98 8.24 13.88
CA LEU A 120 -4.82 9.10 13.71
C LEU A 120 -3.70 8.77 14.70
N HIS A 121 -4.06 8.43 15.95
CA HIS A 121 -3.10 7.93 16.92
C HIS A 121 -2.44 6.62 16.46
N ASP A 122 -3.23 5.67 15.94
CA ASP A 122 -2.68 4.42 15.40
C ASP A 122 -1.66 4.70 14.29
N TYR A 123 -1.94 5.66 13.41
CA TYR A 123 -1.00 6.12 12.39
C TYR A 123 0.29 6.68 13.01
N LEU A 124 0.19 7.59 13.99
CA LEU A 124 1.35 8.19 14.66
C LEU A 124 2.26 7.13 15.30
N VAL A 125 1.66 6.16 16.01
CA VAL A 125 2.39 5.03 16.63
C VAL A 125 3.08 4.16 15.58
N ALA A 126 2.41 3.88 14.46
CA ALA A 126 3.00 3.10 13.37
C ALA A 126 4.14 3.85 12.70
N TYR A 127 3.96 5.15 12.46
CA TYR A 127 4.93 6.02 11.82
C TYR A 127 6.22 6.12 12.64
N GLU A 128 6.12 6.40 13.93
CA GLU A 128 7.26 6.49 14.86
C GLU A 128 8.12 5.21 14.84
N ARG A 129 7.47 4.04 14.74
CA ARG A 129 8.14 2.73 14.67
C ARG A 129 8.79 2.47 13.32
N ALA A 130 8.09 2.82 12.24
CA ALA A 130 8.51 2.50 10.88
C ALA A 130 9.66 3.40 10.43
N TYR A 131 9.59 4.69 10.74
CA TYR A 131 10.48 5.70 10.21
C TYR A 131 10.39 6.99 11.06
N PRO A 132 11.42 7.35 11.85
CA PRO A 132 11.43 8.60 12.60
C PRO A 132 11.78 9.77 11.66
N LEU A 133 10.84 10.14 10.79
CA LEU A 133 10.93 11.37 10.00
C LEU A 133 10.63 12.56 10.92
N THR A 134 11.38 13.64 10.70
CA THR A 134 11.40 14.86 11.52
C THR A 134 10.13 15.73 11.43
N THR A 135 9.17 15.40 10.56
CA THR A 135 8.02 16.26 10.22
C THR A 135 6.65 15.73 10.68
N ILE A 136 6.59 15.04 11.83
CA ILE A 136 5.31 14.56 12.40
C ILE A 136 4.65 15.55 13.38
N SER A 137 5.36 16.60 13.82
CA SER A 137 4.90 17.48 14.90
C SER A 137 3.52 18.10 14.64
N GLN A 138 3.25 18.53 13.41
CA GLN A 138 1.95 19.12 13.07
C GLN A 138 0.80 18.09 13.11
N VAL A 139 1.06 16.85 12.69
CA VAL A 139 0.08 15.76 12.78
C VAL A 139 -0.16 15.40 14.25
N GLN A 140 0.92 15.35 15.03
CA GLN A 140 0.89 15.14 16.48
C GLN A 140 0.08 16.24 17.19
N ASP A 141 0.25 17.51 16.80
CA ASP A 141 -0.48 18.64 17.36
C ASP A 141 -1.98 18.57 17.05
N MET A 142 -2.35 18.18 15.81
CA MET A 142 -3.75 17.97 15.45
C MET A 142 -4.39 16.86 16.29
N TRP A 143 -3.66 15.75 16.52
CA TRP A 143 -4.13 14.68 17.40
C TRP A 143 -4.25 15.15 18.86
N ASN A 144 -3.19 15.74 19.42
CA ASN A 144 -3.14 16.19 20.82
C ASN A 144 -4.24 17.20 21.15
N THR A 145 -4.54 18.12 20.23
CA THR A 145 -5.50 19.20 20.45
C THR A 145 -6.92 18.84 20.01
N GLY A 146 -7.07 17.78 19.21
CA GLY A 146 -8.30 17.44 18.49
C GLY A 146 -8.71 18.45 17.42
N ARG A 147 -7.92 19.51 17.19
CA ARG A 147 -8.20 20.57 16.20
C ARG A 147 -7.62 20.17 14.86
N VAL A 148 -8.39 19.41 14.10
CA VAL A 148 -7.97 18.89 12.80
C VAL A 148 -8.23 19.90 11.70
N ASN A 149 -7.18 20.30 10.98
CA ASN A 149 -7.31 20.94 9.67
C ASN A 149 -7.21 19.83 8.61
N LEU A 150 -8.36 19.33 8.13
CA LEU A 150 -8.41 18.13 7.30
C LEU A 150 -7.62 18.26 5.98
N PRO A 151 -7.70 19.36 5.21
CA PRO A 151 -6.85 19.55 4.02
C PRO A 151 -5.35 19.52 4.34
N LEU A 152 -4.92 20.13 5.44
CA LEU A 152 -3.51 20.11 5.84
C LEU A 152 -3.09 18.71 6.34
N LEU A 153 -3.95 18.03 7.10
CA LEU A 153 -3.71 16.66 7.56
C LEU A 153 -3.51 15.73 6.36
N GLU A 154 -4.39 15.81 5.36
CA GLU A 154 -4.28 15.03 4.13
C GLU A 154 -2.96 15.25 3.41
N LEU A 155 -2.55 16.52 3.23
CA LEU A 155 -1.27 16.87 2.62
C LEU A 155 -0.08 16.23 3.37
N LEU A 156 -0.07 16.37 4.70
CA LEU A 156 1.00 15.85 5.54
C LEU A 156 1.06 14.32 5.50
N LEU A 157 -0.09 13.65 5.63
CA LEU A 157 -0.16 12.19 5.57
C LEU A 157 0.29 11.68 4.20
N ASP A 158 -0.15 12.30 3.10
CA ASP A 158 0.26 11.90 1.76
C ASP A 158 1.77 12.02 1.54
N GLU A 159 2.39 13.12 1.98
CA GLU A 159 3.83 13.31 1.88
C GLU A 159 4.58 12.23 2.65
N GLN A 160 4.17 12.00 3.90
CA GLN A 160 4.77 11.03 4.82
C GLN A 160 4.62 9.59 4.31
N ILE A 161 3.43 9.20 3.88
CA ILE A 161 3.12 7.88 3.31
C ILE A 161 3.92 7.66 2.02
N ARG A 162 3.91 8.63 1.09
CA ARG A 162 4.62 8.50 -0.18
C ARG A 162 6.12 8.37 0.03
N THR A 163 6.71 9.19 0.91
CA THR A 163 8.13 9.11 1.23
C THR A 163 8.51 7.72 1.77
N TYR A 164 7.71 7.19 2.69
CA TYR A 164 7.91 5.84 3.22
C TYR A 164 7.79 4.74 2.15
N GLU A 165 6.75 4.79 1.33
CA GLU A 165 6.53 3.79 0.27
C GLU A 165 7.61 3.86 -0.82
N ASP A 166 8.01 5.06 -1.24
CA ASP A 166 9.07 5.28 -2.24
C ASP A 166 10.42 4.75 -1.72
N ASP A 167 10.77 4.99 -0.45
CA ASP A 167 12.00 4.46 0.17
C ASP A 167 12.02 2.93 0.24
N ILE A 168 10.87 2.32 0.52
CA ILE A 168 10.73 0.86 0.52
C ILE A 168 10.84 0.30 -0.90
N GLU A 169 10.14 0.91 -1.87
CA GLU A 169 10.17 0.49 -3.28
C GLU A 169 11.60 0.63 -3.85
N GLN A 170 12.30 1.72 -3.54
CA GLN A 170 13.71 1.89 -3.90
C GLN A 170 14.60 0.80 -3.31
N PHE A 171 14.42 0.47 -2.03
CA PHE A 171 15.21 -0.58 -1.37
C PHE A 171 14.97 -1.95 -2.00
N TYR A 172 13.72 -2.33 -2.27
CA TYR A 172 13.43 -3.60 -2.94
C TYR A 172 13.94 -3.63 -4.39
N SER A 173 13.92 -2.49 -5.09
CA SER A 173 14.37 -2.41 -6.47
C SER A 173 15.90 -2.42 -6.63
N THR A 174 16.61 -1.70 -5.76
CA THR A 174 18.04 -1.40 -5.96
C THR A 174 18.94 -1.76 -4.78
N GLY A 175 18.37 -2.10 -3.62
CA GLY A 175 19.11 -2.26 -2.37
C GLY A 175 19.68 -0.93 -1.82
N THR A 176 19.26 0.22 -2.35
CA THR A 176 19.72 1.55 -1.94
C THR A 176 18.64 2.33 -1.17
N GLY A 177 18.85 3.62 -0.91
CA GLY A 177 17.93 4.44 -0.12
C GLY A 177 18.12 4.26 1.39
N TRP A 178 17.23 4.85 2.19
CA TRP A 178 17.35 4.85 3.65
C TRP A 178 17.44 3.44 4.26
N TYR A 179 16.59 2.52 3.78
CA TYR A 179 16.60 1.12 4.22
C TYR A 179 17.87 0.38 3.75
N GLY A 180 18.40 0.71 2.57
CA GLY A 180 19.68 0.17 2.07
C GLY A 180 20.86 0.59 2.94
N ASP A 181 20.91 1.86 3.33
CA ASP A 181 21.94 2.40 4.22
C ASP A 181 21.87 1.82 5.63
N ARG A 182 20.65 1.62 6.13
CA ARG A 182 20.42 0.99 7.44
C ARG A 182 20.81 -0.49 7.41
N TYR A 183 20.41 -1.22 6.36
CA TYR A 183 20.77 -2.62 6.17
C TYR A 183 22.29 -2.78 6.09
N ARG A 184 22.97 -1.94 5.29
CA ARG A 184 24.44 -1.92 5.23
C ARG A 184 25.07 -1.71 6.60
N ARG A 185 24.66 -0.67 7.33
CA ARG A 185 25.21 -0.37 8.67
C ARG A 185 24.97 -1.48 9.71
N ALA A 186 23.86 -2.21 9.59
CA ALA A 186 23.49 -3.24 10.56
C ALA A 186 24.11 -4.61 10.26
N PHE A 187 24.37 -4.93 8.99
CA PHE A 187 24.66 -6.31 8.56
C PHE A 187 25.87 -6.46 7.62
N LEU A 188 26.45 -5.36 7.12
CA LEU A 188 27.60 -5.39 6.23
C LEU A 188 28.78 -4.64 6.89
N PRO A 189 29.98 -5.26 6.96
CA PRO A 189 31.16 -4.70 7.61
C PRO A 189 31.76 -3.50 6.86
#